data_AF-A0A7V7C3S4-F1
#
_entry.id   AF-A0A7V7C3S4-F1
#
_cell.length_a   1.000
_cell.length_b   1.000
_cell.length_c   1.000
_cell.angle_alpha   90.00
_cell.angle_beta   90.00
_cell.angle_gamma   90.00
#
_symmetry.space_group_name_H-M   'P 1'
#
loop_
_entity.id
_entity.type
_entity.pdbx_description
1 polymer ?
#
loop_
_entity_poly.entity_id
_entity_poly.type
_entity_poly.pdbx_seq_one_letter_code
_entity_poly.pdbx_strand_id
1 'polypeptide(L)'
;MDKFYSLEKEAVLNHFNVTLRGLNERQVQENQKKYGKNILQEKPRPSKARIFLEQFQDLLVIILIIAALISLFTGELESTIVIFLVITLNAIIGTYQHLKAEKSLRSLKKLS
;
A
#
# COMPACT_ATOMS: atom_id res chain seq x y z
N MET A 1 1.76 -25.99 -0.31
CA MET A 1 3.16 -25.58 -0.58
C MET A 1 4.02 -26.74 -0.14
N ASP A 2 4.70 -27.39 -1.07
CA ASP A 2 5.55 -28.53 -0.74
C ASP A 2 6.73 -28.07 0.13
N LYS A 3 7.10 -28.88 1.12
CA LYS A 3 8.17 -28.57 2.08
C LYS A 3 9.54 -28.85 1.45
N PHE A 4 9.88 -28.10 0.40
CA PHE A 4 11.12 -28.27 -0.35
C PHE A 4 12.39 -28.20 0.53
N TYR A 5 12.32 -27.49 1.65
CA TYR A 5 13.42 -27.40 2.63
C TYR A 5 13.76 -28.72 3.34
N SER A 6 12.92 -29.75 3.22
CA SER A 6 13.10 -31.07 3.86
C SER A 6 13.38 -32.20 2.88
N LEU A 7 13.44 -31.90 1.58
CA LEU A 7 13.66 -32.89 0.53
C LEU A 7 15.15 -33.03 0.21
N GLU A 8 15.56 -34.24 -0.19
CA GLU A 8 16.88 -34.47 -0.78
C GLU A 8 17.01 -33.70 -2.11
N LYS A 9 18.25 -33.30 -2.43
CA LYS A 9 18.58 -32.49 -3.59
C LYS A 9 18.06 -33.11 -4.89
N GLU A 10 18.22 -34.42 -5.04
CA GLU A 10 17.79 -35.19 -6.21
C GLU A 10 16.27 -35.14 -6.39
N ALA A 11 15.51 -35.21 -5.28
CA ALA A 11 14.06 -35.12 -5.31
C ALA A 11 13.58 -33.72 -5.77
N VAL A 12 14.26 -32.66 -5.34
CA VAL A 12 13.95 -31.28 -5.77
C VAL A 12 14.28 -31.08 -7.25
N LEU A 13 15.44 -31.57 -7.70
CA LEU A 13 15.86 -31.49 -9.11
C LEU A 13 14.88 -32.24 -10.03
N ASN A 14 14.43 -33.43 -9.63
CA ASN A 14 13.44 -34.20 -10.36
C ASN A 14 12.06 -33.52 -10.37
N HIS A 15 11.63 -32.93 -9.25
CA HIS A 15 10.36 -32.22 -9.18
C HIS A 15 10.28 -31.04 -10.17
N PHE A 16 11.37 -30.27 -10.30
CA PHE A 16 11.46 -29.16 -11.26
C PHE A 16 11.96 -29.57 -12.64
N ASN A 17 12.22 -30.87 -12.86
CA ASN A 17 12.79 -31.43 -14.09
C ASN A 17 14.03 -30.65 -14.57
N VAL A 18 14.94 -30.37 -13.63
CA VAL A 18 16.12 -29.53 -13.82
C VAL A 18 17.39 -30.28 -13.44
N THR A 19 18.47 -30.02 -14.16
CA THR A 19 19.77 -30.63 -13.84
C THR A 19 20.62 -29.68 -13.00
N LEU A 20 21.76 -30.16 -12.50
CA LEU A 20 22.74 -29.30 -11.84
C LEU A 20 23.32 -28.18 -12.73
N ARG A 21 23.17 -28.29 -14.05
CA ARG A 21 23.56 -27.25 -15.01
C ARG A 21 22.48 -26.18 -15.19
N GLY A 22 21.34 -26.30 -14.52
CA GLY A 22 20.21 -25.36 -14.61
C GLY A 22 19.17 -25.75 -15.66
N LEU A 23 18.25 -24.81 -15.90
CA LEU A 23 17.18 -24.93 -16.89
C LEU A 23 17.69 -24.55 -18.28
N ASN A 24 17.13 -25.18 -19.32
CA ASN A 24 17.34 -24.72 -20.70
C ASN A 24 16.38 -23.56 -21.05
N GLU A 25 16.67 -22.84 -22.14
CA GLU A 25 15.87 -21.67 -22.55
C GLU A 25 14.39 -21.98 -22.80
N ARG A 26 14.08 -23.17 -23.34
CA ARG A 26 12.69 -23.59 -23.56
C ARG A 26 11.95 -23.77 -22.24
N GLN A 27 12.56 -24.44 -21.28
CA GLN A 27 12.02 -24.62 -19.93
C GLN A 27 11.84 -23.29 -19.21
N VAL A 28 12.76 -22.33 -19.40
CA VAL A 28 12.61 -20.97 -18.86
C VAL A 28 11.37 -20.29 -19.43
N GLN A 29 11.15 -20.35 -20.75
CA GLN A 29 9.98 -19.75 -21.39
C GLN A 29 8.67 -20.43 -20.95
N GLU A 30 8.66 -21.76 -20.88
CA GLU A 30 7.50 -22.53 -20.41
C GLU A 30 7.18 -22.22 -18.94
N ASN A 31 8.20 -22.16 -18.08
CA ASN A 31 8.04 -21.80 -16.68
C ASN A 31 7.55 -20.35 -16.51
N GLN A 32 8.05 -19.40 -17.31
CA GLN A 32 7.53 -18.02 -17.26
C GLN A 32 6.07 -17.92 -17.73
N LYS A 33 5.62 -18.76 -18.67
CA LYS A 33 4.20 -18.84 -19.06
C LYS A 33 3.34 -19.47 -17.96
N LYS A 34 3.86 -20.50 -17.28
CA LYS A 34 3.13 -21.24 -16.24
C LYS A 34 3.06 -20.50 -14.89
N TYR A 35 4.18 -19.94 -14.44
CA TYR A 35 4.32 -19.32 -13.12
C TYR A 35 4.30 -17.79 -13.17
N GLY A 36 4.44 -17.20 -14.35
CA GLY A 36 4.62 -15.76 -14.50
C GLY A 36 6.07 -15.33 -14.22
N LYS A 37 6.31 -14.03 -14.36
CA LYS A 37 7.59 -13.43 -13.95
C LYS A 37 7.64 -13.34 -12.43
N ASN A 38 8.82 -13.57 -11.86
CA ASN A 38 9.06 -13.35 -10.43
C ASN A 38 9.15 -11.85 -10.12
N ILE A 39 8.01 -11.15 -10.27
CA ILE A 39 7.86 -9.72 -10.03
C ILE A 39 6.63 -9.55 -9.15
N LEU A 40 6.82 -8.87 -8.02
CA LEU A 40 5.72 -8.48 -7.16
C LEU A 40 4.87 -7.43 -7.87
N GLN A 41 3.61 -7.75 -8.17
CA GLN A 41 2.68 -6.78 -8.77
C GLN A 41 2.41 -5.65 -7.78
N GLU A 42 2.74 -4.41 -8.15
CA GLU A 42 2.40 -3.24 -7.35
C GLU A 42 0.95 -2.82 -7.62
N LYS A 43 0.13 -2.73 -6.56
CA LYS A 43 -1.17 -2.09 -6.67
C LYS A 43 -0.99 -0.62 -7.08
N PRO A 44 -1.87 -0.08 -7.95
CA PRO A 44 -1.82 1.33 -8.32
C PRO A 44 -1.94 2.19 -7.06
N ARG A 45 -1.03 3.15 -6.95
CA ARG A 45 -0.94 4.01 -5.77
C ARG A 45 -2.02 5.08 -5.84
N PRO A 46 -2.73 5.36 -4.74
CA PRO A 46 -3.60 6.53 -4.70
C PRO A 46 -2.76 7.79 -4.91
N SER A 47 -3.31 8.76 -5.65
CA SER A 47 -2.67 10.06 -5.83
C SER A 47 -2.62 10.82 -4.51
N LYS A 48 -1.68 11.77 -4.36
CA LYS A 48 -1.61 12.61 -3.16
C LYS A 48 -2.92 13.33 -2.86
N ALA A 49 -3.60 13.80 -3.91
CA ALA A 49 -4.91 14.44 -3.81
C ALA A 49 -5.98 13.46 -3.29
N ARG A 50 -5.96 12.20 -3.76
CA ARG A 50 -6.88 11.18 -3.25
C ARG A 50 -6.64 10.87 -1.77
N ILE A 51 -5.39 10.72 -1.35
CA ILE A 51 -5.03 10.49 0.06
C ILE A 51 -5.50 11.66 0.94
N PHE A 52 -5.37 12.89 0.46
CA PHE A 52 -5.86 14.08 1.15
C PHE A 52 -7.38 14.10 1.27
N LEU A 53 -8.10 13.79 0.19
CA LEU A 53 -9.57 13.70 0.19
C LEU A 53 -10.09 12.59 1.10
N GLU A 54 -9.38 11.47 1.21
CA GLU A 54 -9.71 10.37 2.12
C GLU A 54 -9.65 10.81 3.59
N GLN A 55 -8.88 11.85 3.95
CA GLN A 55 -8.88 12.40 5.33
C GLN A 55 -10.23 13.03 5.71
N PHE A 56 -11.01 13.51 4.75
CA PHE A 56 -12.35 14.07 4.99
C PHE A 56 -13.44 13.01 5.09
N GLN A 57 -13.14 11.75 4.73
CA GLN A 57 -14.06 10.63 4.87
C GLN A 57 -13.97 9.97 6.25
N ASP A 58 -13.03 10.39 7.08
CA ASP A 58 -12.92 9.92 8.46
C ASP A 58 -14.13 10.39 9.28
N LEU A 59 -14.71 9.46 10.06
CA LEU A 59 -15.91 9.71 10.84
C LEU A 59 -15.76 10.91 11.79
N LEU A 60 -14.60 11.06 12.44
CA LEU A 60 -14.35 12.17 13.35
C LEU A 60 -14.28 13.50 12.59
N VAL A 61 -13.66 13.50 11.40
CA VAL A 61 -13.61 14.70 10.55
C VAL A 61 -15.00 15.07 10.04
N ILE A 62 -15.83 14.10 9.67
CA ILE A 62 -17.22 14.34 9.27
C ILE A 62 -18.01 15.00 10.42
N ILE A 63 -17.85 14.51 11.65
CA ILE A 63 -18.48 15.12 12.84
C ILE A 63 -18.02 16.58 13.01
N LEU A 64 -16.73 16.86 12.84
CA LEU A 64 -16.20 18.23 12.92
C LEU A 64 -16.73 19.13 11.80
N ILE A 65 -16.89 18.62 10.59
CA ILE A 65 -17.51 19.37 9.49
C ILE A 65 -18.95 19.73 9.83
N ILE A 66 -19.72 18.79 10.38
CA ILE A 66 -21.09 19.05 10.83
C ILE A 66 -21.10 20.12 11.93
N ALA A 67 -20.20 20.03 12.91
CA ALA A 67 -20.07 21.04 13.96
C ALA A 67 -19.71 22.41 13.40
N ALA A 68 -18.78 22.50 12.45
CA ALA A 68 -18.42 23.75 11.77
C ALA A 68 -19.60 24.38 11.03
N LEU A 69 -20.42 23.56 10.35
CA LEU A 69 -21.63 24.03 9.68
C LEU A 69 -22.63 24.61 10.69
N ILE A 70 -22.86 23.92 11.81
CA ILE A 70 -23.75 24.40 12.88
C ILE A 70 -23.25 25.72 13.47
N SER A 71 -21.94 25.84 13.79
CA SER A 71 -21.35 27.07 14.30
C SER A 71 -21.48 28.23 13.30
N LEU A 72 -21.31 27.96 12.00
CA LEU A 72 -21.48 28.96 10.94
C LEU A 72 -22.92 29.49 10.89
N PHE A 73 -23.93 28.61 10.99
CA PHE A 73 -25.34 29.02 11.04
C PHE A 73 -25.71 29.77 12.32
N THR A 74 -25.01 29.50 13.42
CA THR A 74 -25.20 30.19 14.71
C THR A 74 -24.51 31.57 14.72
N GLY A 75 -23.69 31.88 13.72
CA GLY A 75 -22.94 33.13 13.61
C GLY A 75 -21.64 33.16 14.42
N GLU A 76 -21.21 32.02 14.98
CA GLU A 76 -19.97 31.90 15.73
C GLU A 76 -18.77 31.70 14.79
N LEU A 77 -18.30 32.81 14.21
CA LEU A 77 -17.17 32.78 13.29
C LEU A 77 -15.87 32.34 13.96
N GLU A 78 -15.63 32.70 15.23
CA GLU A 78 -14.42 32.27 15.96
C GLU A 78 -14.36 30.74 16.08
N SER A 79 -15.45 30.11 16.56
CA SER A 79 -15.59 28.65 16.67
C SER A 79 -15.38 27.98 15.30
N THR A 80 -16.02 28.52 14.25
CA THR A 80 -15.95 27.98 12.89
C THR A 80 -14.52 27.99 12.35
N ILE A 81 -13.77 29.09 12.55
CA ILE A 81 -12.38 29.24 12.08
C ILE A 81 -11.48 28.22 12.78
N VAL A 82 -11.62 28.06 14.10
CA VAL A 82 -10.83 27.10 14.88
C VAL A 82 -11.07 25.66 14.38
N ILE A 83 -12.34 25.28 14.18
CA ILE A 83 -12.68 23.94 13.68
C ILE A 83 -12.09 23.71 12.28
N PHE A 84 -12.22 24.69 11.38
CA PHE A 84 -11.64 24.60 10.04
C PHE A 84 -10.12 24.42 10.06
N LEU A 85 -9.44 25.13 10.96
CA LEU A 85 -8.00 25.03 11.14
C LEU A 85 -7.61 23.63 11.64
N VAL A 86 -8.34 23.07 12.60
CA VAL A 86 -8.11 21.71 13.11
C VAL A 86 -8.30 20.66 12.00
N ILE A 87 -9.39 20.75 11.22
CA ILE A 87 -9.63 19.84 10.09
C ILE A 87 -8.49 19.92 9.07
N THR A 88 -8.06 21.13 8.73
CA THR A 88 -6.98 21.36 7.76
C THR A 88 -5.66 20.79 8.26
N LEU A 89 -5.31 21.04 9.52
CA LEU A 89 -4.11 20.46 10.14
C LEU A 89 -4.17 18.93 10.15
N ASN A 90 -5.31 18.35 10.51
CA ASN A 90 -5.47 16.91 10.52
C ASN A 90 -5.27 16.32 9.12
N ALA A 91 -5.86 16.92 8.09
CA ALA A 91 -5.70 16.47 6.70
C ALA A 91 -4.25 16.54 6.22
N ILE A 92 -3.52 17.61 6.57
CA ILE A 92 -2.10 17.77 6.24
C ILE A 92 -1.25 16.71 6.96
N ILE A 93 -1.44 16.56 8.28
CA ILE A 93 -0.69 15.62 9.11
C ILE A 93 -0.95 14.19 8.67
N GLY A 94 -2.22 13.82 8.46
CA GLY A 94 -2.64 12.49 8.00
C GLY A 94 -2.05 12.16 6.62
N THR A 95 -2.11 13.09 5.68
CA THR A 95 -1.49 12.91 4.35
C THR A 95 0.03 12.72 4.47
N TYR A 96 0.71 13.52 5.30
CA TYR A 96 2.14 13.39 5.52
C TYR A 96 2.51 12.04 6.16
N GLN A 97 1.77 11.61 7.17
CA GLN A 97 1.96 10.31 7.83
C GLN A 97 1.77 9.15 6.85
N HIS A 98 0.73 9.21 6.01
CA HIS A 98 0.47 8.19 4.99
C HIS A 98 1.61 8.10 3.97
N LEU A 99 2.11 9.24 3.49
CA LEU A 99 3.24 9.27 2.56
C LEU A 99 4.53 8.76 3.21
N LYS A 100 4.76 9.07 4.49
CA LYS A 100 5.91 8.59 5.25
C LYS A 100 5.85 7.07 5.45
N ALA A 101 4.70 6.52 5.81
CA ALA A 101 4.49 5.09 5.97
C ALA A 101 4.71 4.33 4.65
N GLU A 102 4.18 4.86 3.54
CA GLU A 102 4.38 4.29 2.22
C GLU A 102 5.87 4.28 1.82
N LYS A 103 6.60 5.36 2.11
CA LYS A 103 8.04 5.45 1.87
C LYS A 103 8.82 4.39 2.64
N SER A 104 8.50 4.17 3.92
CA SER A 104 9.14 3.13 4.74
C SER A 104 8.89 1.71 4.19
N LEU A 105 7.66 1.41 3.78
CA LEU A 105 7.31 0.12 3.17
C LEU A 105 8.07 -0.10 1.85
N ARG A 106 8.26 0.94 1.05
CA ARG A 106 9.06 0.85 -0.18
C ARG A 106 10.52 0.56 0.11
N SER A 107 11.11 1.17 1.13
CA SER A 107 12.49 0.89 1.52
C SER A 107 12.68 -0.57 1.92
N LEU A 108 11.69 -1.16 2.60
CA LEU A 108 11.67 -2.58 2.92
C LEU A 108 11.53 -3.47 1.67
N LYS A 109 10.62 -3.12 0.76
CA LYS A 109 10.43 -3.85 -0.51
C LYS A 109 11.64 -3.81 -1.44
N LYS A 110 12.50 -2.79 -1.36
CA LYS A 110 13.74 -2.72 -2.16
C LYS A 110 14.86 -3.62 -1.63
N LEU A 111 14.71 -4.14 -0.42
CA LEU A 111 15.69 -5.02 0.25
C LEU A 111 15.32 -6.51 0.14
N SER A 112 14.17 -6.86 -0.45
CA SER A 112 13.76 -8.22 -0.81
C SER A 112 13.61 -8.36 -2.31
#